data_AF-A0A7C5GPA3-F1
#
_entry.id   AF-A0A7C5GPA3-F1
#
_cell.length_a   1.000
_cell.length_b   1.000
_cell.length_c   1.000
_cell.angle_alpha   90.00
_cell.angle_beta   90.00
_cell.angle_gamma   90.00
#
_symmetry.space_group_name_H-M   'P 1'
#
loop_
_entity.id
_entity.type
_entity.pdbx_description
1 polymer ?
#
loop_
_entity_poly.entity_id
_entity_poly.type
_entity_poly.pdbx_seq_one_letter_code
_entity_poly.pdbx_strand_id
1 'polypeptide(L)' 'MGRFFGIGLGPGEPELITLKAYRVLQRVDTIFVPRAEGRTDAAAER' A
#
# COMPACT_ATOMS: atom_id res chain seq x y z
N MET A 1 7.13 -21.13 -1.49
CA MET A 1 5.72 -20.68 -1.55
C MET A 1 5.68 -19.19 -1.36
N GLY A 2 4.91 -18.46 -2.17
CA GLY A 2 4.68 -17.03 -1.98
C GLY A 2 3.69 -16.75 -0.85
N ARG A 3 3.66 -15.51 -0.35
CA ARG A 3 2.70 -15.05 0.65
C ARG A 3 2.05 -13.75 0.19
N PHE A 4 0.73 -13.71 0.20
CA PHE A 4 -0.05 -12.53 -0.12
C PHE A 4 -0.44 -11.79 1.16
N PHE A 5 -0.38 -10.45 1.12
CA PHE A 5 -0.75 -9.60 2.25
C PHE A 5 -1.79 -8.57 1.80
N GLY A 6 -2.95 -8.56 2.45
CA GLY A 6 -3.87 -7.42 2.40
C GLY A 6 -3.37 -6.33 3.33
N ILE A 7 -3.09 -5.14 2.79
CA ILE A 7 -2.53 -4.01 3.55
C ILE A 7 -3.56 -2.87 3.60
N GLY A 8 -3.98 -2.50 4.82
CA GLY A 8 -4.71 -1.24 5.04
C GLY A 8 -3.73 -0.08 5.14
N LEU A 9 -3.96 0.99 4.35
CA LEU A 9 -3.06 2.15 4.25
C LEU A 9 -3.38 3.28 5.24
N GLY A 10 -4.56 3.28 5.86
CA GLY A 10 -5.04 4.39 6.67
C GLY A 10 -5.96 5.34 5.87
N PRO A 11 -6.31 6.50 6.44
CA PRO A 11 -7.30 7.42 5.87
C PRO A 11 -6.77 8.31 4.73
N GLY A 12 -5.45 8.44 4.58
CA GLY A 12 -4.84 9.19 3.48
C GLY A 12 -3.41 9.64 3.80
N GLU A 13 -3.18 10.20 4.98
CA GLU A 13 -1.88 10.70 5.40
C GLU A 13 -0.87 9.54 5.58
N PRO A 14 0.34 9.61 4.98
CA PRO A 14 1.31 8.53 5.05
C PRO A 14 1.74 8.17 6.48
N GLU A 15 1.82 9.13 7.40
CA GLU A 15 2.18 8.85 8.80
C GLU A 15 1.14 8.02 9.57
N LEU A 16 -0.09 7.90 9.05
CA LEU A 16 -1.17 7.16 9.70
C LEU A 16 -1.20 5.67 9.33
N ILE A 17 -0.23 5.20 8.54
CA ILE A 17 -0.06 3.78 8.27
C ILE A 17 0.43 3.03 9.52
N THR A 18 0.08 1.75 9.66
CA THR A 18 0.61 0.92 10.75
C THR A 18 2.09 0.57 10.54
N LEU A 19 2.85 0.44 11.63
CA LEU A 19 4.26 -0.02 11.57
C LEU A 19 4.41 -1.40 10.90
N LYS A 20 3.42 -2.28 11.03
CA LYS A 20 3.44 -3.59 10.37
C LYS A 20 3.30 -3.45 8.85
N ALA A 21 2.37 -2.63 8.40
CA ALA A 21 2.17 -2.37 6.97
C ALA A 21 3.42 -1.73 6.35
N TYR A 22 4.01 -0.72 7.00
CA TYR A 22 5.27 -0.12 6.57
C TYR A 22 6.39 -1.17 6.41
N ARG A 23 6.61 -2.01 7.42
CA ARG A 23 7.64 -3.08 7.37
C ARG A 23 7.41 -4.11 6.27
N VAL A 24 6.15 -4.42 5.96
CA VAL A 24 5.81 -5.35 4.86
C VAL A 24 6.06 -4.68 3.52
N LEU A 25 5.58 -3.45 3.32
CA LEU A 25 5.77 -2.69 2.08
C LEU A 25 7.24 -2.47 1.73
N GLN A 26 8.11 -2.32 2.73
CA GLN A 26 9.56 -2.20 2.56
C GLN A 26 10.28 -3.49 2.10
N ARG A 27 9.61 -4.65 2.13
CA ARG A 27 10.24 -5.97 1.92
C ARG A 27 9.61 -6.82 0.83
N VAL A 28 8.39 -6.48 0.39
CA VAL A 28 7.69 -7.27 -0.62
C VAL A 28 8.30 -7.03 -2.00
N ASP A 29 8.39 -8.10 -2.79
CA ASP A 29 8.95 -8.02 -4.14
C ASP A 29 7.98 -7.33 -5.12
N THR A 30 6.69 -7.26 -4.81
CA THR A 30 5.65 -6.70 -5.69
C THR A 30 4.50 -6.09 -4.90
N ILE A 31 4.00 -4.94 -5.36
CA ILE A 31 2.87 -4.21 -4.77
C ILE A 31 1.76 -4.06 -5.83
N PHE A 32 0.53 -4.38 -5.45
CA PHE A 32 -0.66 -4.17 -6.29
C PHE A 32 -1.52 -3.06 -5.72
N VAL A 33 -1.82 -2.03 -6.52
CA VAL A 33 -2.68 -0.91 -6.13
C VAL A 33 -3.88 -0.83 -7.10
N PRO A 34 -5.05 -1.38 -6.73
CA PRO A 34 -6.23 -1.28 -7.56
C PRO A 34 -6.72 0.17 -7.64
N ARG A 35 -6.98 0.64 -8.86
CA ARG A 35 -7.47 2.00 -9.17
C ARG A 35 -8.90 1.91 -9.68
N ALA A 36 -9.79 2.73 -9.11
CA ALA A 36 -11.10 2.97 -9.71
C ALA A 36 -10.99 4.05 -10.79
N GLU A 37 -11.68 3.89 -11.91
CA GLU A 37 -11.72 4.90 -12.97
C GLU A 37 -12.26 6.25 -12.43
N GLY A 38 -11.57 7.35 -12.77
CA GLY A 38 -11.97 8.71 -12.36
C GLY A 38 -11.44 9.20 -11.01
N ARG A 39 -10.67 8.39 -10.27
CA ARG A 39 -10.03 8.77 -8.99
C ARG A 39 -8.54 9.06 -9.16
N THR A 40 -8.18 10.34 -9.14
CA THR A 40 -6.78 10.79 -9.09
C THR A 40 -6.26 10.75 -7.65
N ASP A 41 -5.90 9.55 -7.18
CA ASP A 41 -5.23 9.38 -5.88
C ASP A 41 -3.70 9.53 -6.05
N ALA A 42 -3.03 10.28 -5.19
CA ALA A 42 -1.60 10.63 -5.34
C ALA A 42 -0.59 9.63 -4.74
N ALA A 43 -0.98 8.40 -4.37
CA ALA A 43 -0.14 7.54 -3.51
C ALA A 43 0.41 6.28 -4.18
N ALA A 44 0.81 6.36 -5.45
CA ALA A 44 1.63 5.32 -6.06
C ALA A 44 2.69 5.95 -6.96
N GLU A 45 3.65 6.64 -6.34
CA GLU A 45 4.92 6.92 -6.99
C GLU A 45 5.98 5.92 -6.52
N ARG A 46 6.90 5.65 -7.45
CA ARG A 46 7.80 4.49 -7.49
C ARG A 46 8.66 4.31 -6.24
#